data_AF-A0A0G1BAS3-F1
#
_entry.id   AF-A0A0G1BAS3-F1
#
_cell.length_a   1.000
_cell.length_b   1.000
_cell.length_c   1.000
_cell.angle_alpha   90.00
_cell.angle_beta   90.00
_cell.angle_gamma   90.00
#
_symmetry.space_group_name_H-M   'P 1'
#
loop_
_entity.id
_entity.type
_entity.pdbx_description
1 polymer ?
#
loop_
_entity_poly.entity_id
_entity_poly.type
_entity_poly.pdbx_seq_one_letter_code
_entity_poly.pdbx_strand_id
1 'polypeptide(L)'
;MLAVVSILSGAKIATALLVLAIPAADFVYTFVRRISKGQSPVLGDRGHLHHRLLNLGWSHQQISLFYILGSAMLGATALLASTEVKILVAILAGAAFLGFILWVSKASLRAN
;
A
#
# COMPACT_ATOMS: atom_id res chain seq x y z
N MET A 1 -14.59 -2.72 9.70
CA MET A 1 -14.24 -3.54 10.87
C MET A 1 -12.87 -3.19 11.45
N LEU A 2 -11.76 -3.17 10.68
CA LEU A 2 -10.42 -2.81 11.19
C LEU A 2 -10.34 -1.41 11.84
N ALA A 3 -10.97 -0.40 11.24
CA ALA A 3 -10.98 0.96 11.79
C ALA A 3 -11.62 1.05 13.18
N VAL A 4 -12.70 0.28 13.42
CA VAL A 4 -13.43 0.26 14.70
C VAL A 4 -12.62 -0.47 15.78
N VAL A 5 -11.98 -1.59 15.43
CA VAL A 5 -11.10 -2.33 16.34
C VAL A 5 -9.89 -1.47 16.76
N SER A 6 -9.34 -0.67 15.84
CA SER A 6 -8.21 0.20 16.16
C SER A 6 -8.55 1.36 17.10
N ILE A 7 -9.80 1.85 17.07
CA ILE A 7 -10.27 2.90 17.98
C ILE A 7 -10.58 2.32 19.36
N LEU A 8 -11.24 1.15 19.42
CA LEU A 8 -11.67 0.52 20.66
C LEU A 8 -10.54 -0.17 21.44
N SER A 9 -9.51 -0.70 20.79
CA SER A 9 -8.43 -1.42 21.48
C SER A 9 -7.39 -0.52 22.16
N GLY A 10 -7.59 0.80 22.14
CA GLY A 10 -6.55 1.76 22.56
C GLY A 10 -5.25 1.62 21.76
N ALA A 11 -5.32 1.06 20.54
CA ALA A 11 -4.18 0.98 19.66
C ALA A 11 -3.72 2.41 19.39
N LYS A 12 -2.53 2.75 19.94
CA LYS A 12 -1.88 4.05 19.70
C LYS A 12 -2.01 4.37 18.21
N ILE A 13 -2.39 5.61 17.89
CA ILE A 13 -2.60 6.11 16.51
C ILE A 13 -1.49 5.62 15.55
N ALA A 14 -0.24 5.51 16.04
CA ALA A 14 0.89 4.93 15.33
C ALA A 14 0.68 3.49 14.79
N THR A 15 0.05 2.60 15.56
CA THR A 15 -0.26 1.22 15.15
C THR A 15 -1.34 1.20 14.06
N ALA A 16 -2.36 2.06 14.20
CA ALA A 16 -3.42 2.22 13.20
C ALA A 16 -2.86 2.72 11.86
N LEU A 17 -2.00 3.75 11.94
CA LEU A 17 -1.31 4.32 10.78
C LEU A 17 -0.40 3.29 10.09
N LEU A 18 0.28 2.42 10.84
CA LEU A 18 1.12 1.36 10.28
C LEU A 18 0.31 0.33 9.48
N VAL A 19 -0.78 -0.18 10.08
CA VAL A 19 -1.64 -1.18 9.42
C VAL A 19 -2.30 -0.57 8.18
N LEU A 20 -2.64 0.71 8.23
CA LEU A 20 -3.27 1.42 7.12
C LEU A 20 -2.25 2.01 6.12
N ALA A 21 -0.95 1.94 6.37
CA ALA A 21 0.06 2.62 5.54
C ALA A 21 0.00 2.16 4.07
N ILE A 22 -0.07 0.84 3.84
CA ILE A 22 -0.16 0.26 2.49
C ILE A 22 -1.48 0.66 1.79
N PRO A 23 -2.68 0.37 2.36
CA PRO A 23 -3.93 0.73 1.68
C PRO A 23 -4.15 2.25 1.56
N ALA A 24 -3.66 3.05 2.52
CA ALA A 24 -3.71 4.51 2.43
C ALA A 24 -2.79 5.03 1.31
N ALA A 25 -1.57 4.49 1.18
CA ALA A 25 -0.67 4.86 0.09
C ALA A 25 -1.23 4.48 -1.29
N ASP A 26 -1.81 3.28 -1.43
CA ASP A 26 -2.46 2.86 -2.69
C ASP A 26 -3.68 3.74 -3.02
N PHE A 27 -4.48 4.09 -2.01
CA PHE A 27 -5.61 5.00 -2.16
C PHE A 27 -5.17 6.40 -2.60
N VAL A 28 -4.19 7.01 -1.92
CA VAL A 28 -3.70 8.35 -2.27
C VAL A 28 -3.10 8.36 -3.68
N TYR A 29 -2.31 7.34 -4.03
CA TYR A 29 -1.74 7.23 -5.37
C TYR A 29 -2.82 7.12 -6.46
N THR A 30 -3.80 6.22 -6.28
CA THR A 30 -4.88 6.02 -7.25
C THR A 30 -5.77 7.26 -7.37
N PHE A 31 -6.05 7.93 -6.25
CA PHE A 31 -6.82 9.17 -6.20
C PHE A 31 -6.14 10.31 -6.96
N VAL A 32 -4.85 10.58 -6.67
CA VAL A 32 -4.08 11.65 -7.32
C VAL A 32 -3.90 11.36 -8.81
N ARG A 33 -3.56 10.11 -9.18
CA ARG A 33 -3.41 9.70 -10.59
C ARG A 33 -4.69 9.88 -11.41
N ARG A 34 -5.87 9.70 -10.79
CA ARG A 34 -7.16 9.85 -11.48
C ARG A 34 -7.53 11.31 -11.68
N ILE A 35 -7.34 12.14 -10.65
CA ILE A 35 -7.54 13.59 -10.76
C ILE A 35 -6.61 14.17 -11.83
N SER A 36 -5.34 13.77 -11.86
CA SER A 36 -4.39 14.26 -12.88
C SER A 36 -4.74 13.79 -14.31
N LYS A 37 -5.60 12.79 -14.46
CA LYS A 37 -6.07 12.28 -15.77
C LYS A 37 -7.49 12.73 -16.11
N GLY A 38 -8.12 13.56 -15.28
CA GLY A 38 -9.52 13.99 -15.47
C GLY A 38 -10.53 12.83 -15.40
N GLN A 39 -10.14 11.68 -14.85
CA GLN A 39 -10.99 10.48 -14.78
C GLN A 39 -11.71 10.42 -13.45
N SER A 40 -13.00 10.06 -13.47
CA SER A 40 -13.82 9.95 -12.27
C SER A 40 -13.19 8.99 -11.24
N PRO A 41 -13.01 9.39 -9.97
CA PRO A 41 -12.49 8.54 -8.89
C PRO A 41 -13.35 7.31 -8.53
N VAL A 42 -14.58 7.24 -9.06
CA VAL A 42 -15.62 6.27 -8.61
C VAL A 42 -15.84 5.12 -9.60
N LEU A 43 -15.39 5.25 -10.86
CA LEU A 43 -15.49 4.18 -11.88
C LEU A 43 -14.41 3.12 -11.68
N GLY A 44 -14.70 1.81 -11.70
CA GLY A 44 -13.68 0.75 -11.49
C GLY A 44 -12.50 0.86 -12.49
N ASP A 45 -11.26 0.97 -11.99
CA ASP A 45 -10.04 1.03 -12.82
C ASP A 45 -9.35 -0.33 -12.79
N ARG A 46 -8.89 -0.82 -13.95
CA ARG A 46 -8.06 -2.03 -14.06
C ARG A 46 -6.58 -1.73 -13.81
N GLY A 47 -6.23 -0.50 -13.45
CA GLY A 47 -4.88 -0.02 -13.21
C GLY A 47 -4.31 -0.32 -11.82
N HIS A 48 -4.94 -1.17 -11.02
CA HIS A 48 -4.42 -1.58 -9.71
C HIS A 48 -3.04 -2.24 -9.85
N LEU A 49 -2.21 -2.07 -8.81
CA LEU A 49 -0.86 -2.60 -8.72
C LEU A 49 -0.75 -4.08 -9.15
N HIS A 50 -1.71 -4.90 -8.73
CA HIS A 50 -1.81 -6.31 -9.09
C HIS A 50 -1.83 -6.53 -10.62
N HIS A 51 -2.68 -5.82 -11.35
CA HIS A 51 -2.74 -5.95 -12.81
C HIS A 51 -1.47 -5.45 -13.50
N ARG A 52 -0.81 -4.43 -12.95
CA ARG A 52 0.47 -3.96 -13.48
C ARG A 52 1.61 -4.94 -13.25
N LEU A 53 1.62 -5.60 -12.09
CA LEU A 53 2.58 -6.66 -11.80
C LEU A 53 2.35 -7.88 -12.72
N LEU A 54 1.08 -8.23 -12.97
CA LEU A 54 0.75 -9.26 -13.98
C LEU A 54 1.26 -8.88 -15.38
N ASN A 55 1.06 -7.63 -15.80
CA ASN A 55 1.56 -7.14 -17.10
C ASN A 55 3.10 -7.13 -17.18
N LEU A 56 3.80 -7.05 -16.04
CA LEU A 56 5.26 -7.17 -15.94
C LEU A 56 5.73 -8.64 -15.90
N GLY A 57 4.82 -9.62 -15.99
CA GLY A 57 5.14 -11.04 -16.03
C GLY A 57 5.16 -11.73 -14.66
N TRP A 58 4.71 -11.08 -13.59
CA TRP A 58 4.58 -11.74 -12.29
C TRP A 58 3.40 -12.71 -12.28
N SER A 59 3.54 -13.83 -11.56
CA SER A 59 2.42 -14.76 -11.36
C SER A 59 1.49 -14.29 -10.24
N HIS A 60 0.23 -14.70 -10.27
CA HIS A 60 -0.73 -14.43 -9.20
C HIS A 60 -0.22 -14.88 -7.82
N GLN A 61 0.50 -16.00 -7.76
CA GLN A 61 1.09 -16.52 -6.52
C GLN A 61 2.20 -15.60 -5.98
N GLN A 62 3.09 -15.10 -6.85
CA GLN A 62 4.15 -14.16 -6.46
C GLN A 62 3.58 -12.86 -5.90
N ILE A 63 2.52 -12.34 -6.54
CA ILE A 63 1.86 -11.12 -6.08
C ILE A 63 1.17 -11.33 -4.73
N SER A 64 0.49 -12.47 -4.55
CA SER A 64 -0.13 -12.83 -3.28
C SER A 64 0.90 -12.95 -2.14
N LEU A 65 2.01 -13.64 -2.40
CA LEU A 65 3.10 -13.81 -1.43
C LEU A 65 3.72 -12.47 -1.05
N PHE A 66 3.93 -11.57 -2.02
CA PHE A 66 4.42 -10.22 -1.77
C PHE A 66 3.50 -9.44 -0.81
N TYR A 67 2.19 -9.48 -1.02
CA TYR A 67 1.23 -8.81 -0.13
C TYR A 67 1.21 -9.44 1.27
N ILE A 68 1.25 -10.76 1.37
CA ILE A 68 1.25 -11.47 2.65
C ILE A 68 2.52 -11.15 3.45
N LEU A 69 3.70 -11.27 2.84
CA LEU A 69 4.96 -11.00 3.51
C LEU A 69 5.07 -9.53 3.94
N GLY A 70 4.71 -8.60 3.07
CA GLY A 70 4.70 -7.17 3.42
C GLY A 70 3.77 -6.87 4.59
N SER A 71 2.57 -7.45 4.58
CA SER A 71 1.58 -7.28 5.66
C SER A 71 2.04 -7.92 6.96
N ALA A 72 2.66 -9.10 6.90
CA ALA A 72 3.19 -9.79 8.08
C ALA A 72 4.35 -9.00 8.72
N MET A 73 5.26 -8.43 7.92
CA MET A 73 6.37 -7.62 8.43
C MET A 73 5.87 -6.31 9.08
N LEU A 74 4.92 -5.61 8.45
CA LEU A 74 4.32 -4.41 9.05
C LEU A 74 3.48 -4.73 10.28
N GLY A 75 2.76 -5.85 10.28
CA GLY A 75 2.01 -6.34 11.44
C GLY A 75 2.93 -6.68 12.62
N ALA A 76 4.04 -7.39 12.36
CA ALA A 76 5.02 -7.75 13.39
C ALA A 76 5.70 -6.51 13.97
N THR A 77 6.12 -5.56 13.13
CA THR A 77 6.69 -4.28 13.59
C THR A 77 5.66 -3.43 14.35
N ALA A 78 4.39 -3.44 13.95
CA ALA A 78 3.32 -2.77 14.67
C ALA A 78 3.09 -3.32 16.08
N LEU A 79 3.29 -4.63 16.29
CA LEU A 79 3.13 -5.28 17.59
C LEU A 79 4.37 -5.14 18.49
N LEU A 80 5.57 -5.30 17.92
CA LEU A 80 6.81 -5.45 18.69
C LEU A 80 7.62 -4.16 18.87
N ALA A 81 7.44 -3.17 18.00
CA ALA A 81 8.29 -1.97 18.02
C ALA A 81 7.81 -0.89 19.03
N SER A 82 8.71 0.02 19.38
CA SER A 82 8.39 1.24 20.14
C SER A 82 7.69 2.29 19.26
N THR A 83 7.00 3.26 19.87
CA THR A 83 6.19 4.25 19.13
C THR A 83 7.00 5.05 18.10
N GLU A 84 8.23 5.45 18.43
CA GLU A 84 9.11 6.22 17.54
C GLU A 84 9.53 5.39 16.32
N VAL A 85 9.91 4.13 16.54
CA VAL A 85 10.26 3.18 15.48
C VAL A 85 9.04 2.90 14.60
N LYS A 86 7.83 2.80 15.17
CA LYS A 86 6.59 2.62 14.39
C LYS A 86 6.37 3.76 13.40
N ILE A 87 6.52 5.01 13.83
CA ILE A 87 6.34 6.19 12.98
C ILE A 87 7.40 6.21 11.87
N LEU A 88 8.66 5.96 12.21
CA LEU A 88 9.75 5.92 11.24
C LEU A 88 9.53 4.82 10.19
N VAL A 89 9.19 3.60 10.63
CA VAL A 89 8.92 2.47 9.74
C VAL A 89 7.69 2.75 8.87
N ALA A 90 6.65 3.38 9.39
CA ALA A 90 5.47 3.76 8.59
C ALA A 90 5.84 4.73 7.45
N ILE A 91 6.64 5.76 7.74
CA ILE A 91 7.09 6.74 6.74
C ILE A 91 7.97 6.07 5.69
N LEU A 92 8.96 5.29 6.11
CA LEU A 92 9.89 4.61 5.20
C LEU A 92 9.17 3.56 4.34
N ALA A 93 8.31 2.74 4.94
CA ALA A 93 7.53 1.75 4.21
C ALA A 93 6.56 2.41 3.24
N GLY A 94 5.89 3.50 3.64
CA GLY A 94 5.03 4.28 2.77
C GLY A 94 5.79 4.88 1.58
N ALA A 95 6.95 5.49 1.82
CA ALA A 95 7.80 6.05 0.77
C ALA A 95 8.34 4.97 -0.18
N ALA A 96 8.81 3.84 0.35
CA ALA A 96 9.28 2.71 -0.44
C ALA A 96 8.15 2.11 -1.30
N PHE A 97 6.95 1.97 -0.73
CA PHE A 97 5.79 1.46 -1.44
C PHE A 97 5.34 2.43 -2.56
N LEU A 98 5.30 3.73 -2.29
CA LEU A 98 5.04 4.75 -3.30
C LEU A 98 6.09 4.74 -4.42
N GLY A 99 7.37 4.64 -4.07
CA GLY A 99 8.46 4.50 -5.03
C GLY A 99 8.32 3.26 -5.90
N PHE A 100 7.98 2.11 -5.28
CA PHE A 100 7.72 0.87 -5.98
C PHE A 100 6.54 0.99 -6.96
N ILE A 101 5.44 1.61 -6.53
CA ILE A 101 4.29 1.90 -7.40
C ILE A 101 4.68 2.74 -8.61
N LEU A 102 5.45 3.82 -8.40
CA LEU A 102 5.89 4.70 -9.48
C LEU A 102 6.82 3.99 -10.46
N TRP A 103 7.72 3.14 -9.95
CA TRP A 103 8.60 2.31 -10.76
C TRP A 103 7.80 1.31 -11.59
N VAL A 104 6.91 0.53 -10.96
CA VAL A 104 5.99 -0.40 -11.65
C VAL A 104 5.13 0.34 -12.68
N SER A 105 4.68 1.56 -12.37
CA SER A 105 3.94 2.41 -13.30
C SER A 105 4.73 2.75 -14.55
N LYS A 106 6.01 3.15 -14.39
CA LYS A 106 6.87 3.48 -15.52
C LYS A 106 7.26 2.25 -16.32
N ALA A 107 7.57 1.15 -15.64
CA ALA A 107 7.95 -0.12 -16.27
C ALA A 107 6.78 -0.71 -17.09
N SER A 108 5.57 -0.70 -16.54
CA SER A 108 4.37 -1.18 -17.24
C SER A 108 3.99 -0.34 -18.45
N LEU A 109 4.31 0.96 -18.47
CA LEU A 109 4.08 1.83 -19.64
C LEU A 109 5.11 1.63 -20.75
N ARG A 110 6.27 1.04 -20.47
CA ARG A 110 7.31 0.72 -21.47
C ARG A 110 7.16 -0.67 -22.08
N ALA A 111 6.38 -1.54 -21.43
CA ALA A 111 6.12 -2.90 -21.89
C ALA A 111 4.90 -3.00 -22.84
N ASN A 112 4.14 -1.92 -23.00
CA ASN A 112 3.09 -1.72 -24.00
C ASN A 112 3.60 -0.79 -25.09
#